data_AF-A0A838RUF7-F1
#
_entry.id   AF-A0A838RUF7-F1
#
_cell.length_a   1.000
_cell.length_b   1.000
_cell.length_c   1.000
_cell.angle_alpha   90.00
_cell.angle_beta   90.00
_cell.angle_gamma   90.00
#
_symmetry.space_group_name_H-M   'P 1'
#
loop_
_entity.id
_entity.type
_entity.pdbx_description
1 polymer ?
#
loop_
_entity_poly.entity_id
_entity_poly.type
_entity_poly.pdbx_seq_one_letter_code
_entity_poly.pdbx_strand_id
1 'polypeptide(L)'
;MLNYRTIILPIDAGGLSQQGTFDSSAKEPASDVAEIENAGRRRAVLVHRDNEYQIRPLNCDEPEQQVEEEDDAADWYPCTSARGAAAATARRQGMVVSLLLPLKVPPDGAEEGAGSHYLLLLKRARKAADESPEEAVSVKPPTLQEHNGQAGEQAKQIAEALGLEENIKQALTLAASWHDKGKDRKVWQRSIYNENYQDPLAKSGPLGMNWRVLGGYRHEFGSLLDAEADRVISKHPERDLILHLIAAHHGWARPHFEHNVKRSAYDHEKSTTNRNQGAAHEVMRRFGRLQQRFGRWSLAWLESLMRCADIIASRQAVETEPEEDER
;
A
#
# COMPACT_ATOMS: atom_id res chain seq x y z
N MET A 1 22.87 22.14 -9.02
CA MET A 1 23.09 20.87 -8.28
C MET A 1 21.80 20.08 -8.25
N LEU A 2 21.81 18.86 -8.81
CA LEU A 2 20.68 17.92 -8.86
C LEU A 2 20.58 17.12 -7.54
N ASN A 3 20.52 17.79 -6.40
CA ASN A 3 20.44 17.10 -5.10
C ASN A 3 19.09 16.36 -4.98
N TYR A 4 19.17 15.04 -4.85
CA TYR A 4 18.05 14.12 -4.54
C TYR A 4 16.88 14.16 -5.54
N ARG A 5 17.16 14.36 -6.83
CA ARG A 5 16.14 14.26 -7.88
C ARG A 5 16.30 12.95 -8.64
N THR A 6 15.20 12.21 -8.78
CA THR A 6 15.13 11.10 -9.74
C THR A 6 15.13 11.70 -11.15
N ILE A 7 16.10 11.27 -11.96
CA ILE A 7 16.18 11.63 -13.37
C ILE A 7 15.67 10.42 -14.15
N ILE A 8 14.58 10.62 -14.89
CA ILE A 8 14.04 9.61 -15.79
C ILE A 8 14.61 9.94 -17.17
N LEU A 9 15.34 9.01 -17.75
CA LEU A 9 15.89 9.13 -19.10
C LEU A 9 15.05 8.27 -20.03
N PRO A 10 14.69 8.78 -21.21
CA PRO A 10 13.99 7.98 -22.21
C PRO A 10 14.92 6.89 -22.78
N ILE A 11 14.35 5.81 -23.31
CA ILE A 11 15.09 4.61 -23.74
C ILE A 11 16.05 4.86 -24.91
N ASP A 12 15.86 5.95 -25.63
CA ASP A 12 16.71 6.46 -26.72
C ASP A 12 17.93 7.26 -26.21
N ALA A 13 17.98 7.62 -24.92
CA ALA A 13 19.10 8.35 -24.33
C ALA A 13 20.37 7.50 -24.17
N GLY A 14 20.27 6.18 -24.34
CA GLY A 14 21.37 5.23 -24.23
C GLY A 14 20.94 3.88 -23.68
N GLY A 15 21.92 3.01 -23.49
CA GLY A 15 21.73 1.62 -23.07
C GLY A 15 22.36 1.31 -21.72
N LEU A 16 22.43 0.03 -21.38
CA LEU A 16 23.24 -0.47 -20.27
C LEU A 16 24.57 -1.02 -20.80
N SER A 17 25.66 -0.71 -20.12
CA SER A 17 26.96 -1.36 -20.32
C SER A 17 26.91 -2.85 -19.96
N GLN A 18 27.94 -3.62 -20.33
CA GLN A 18 28.08 -5.01 -19.88
C GLN A 18 28.11 -5.15 -18.34
N GLN A 19 28.41 -4.07 -17.61
CA GLN A 19 28.45 -4.02 -16.16
C GLN A 19 27.12 -3.52 -15.55
N GLY A 20 26.09 -3.27 -16.37
CA GLY A 20 24.77 -2.83 -15.91
C GLY A 20 24.68 -1.35 -15.52
N THR A 21 25.63 -0.51 -15.98
CA THR A 21 25.60 0.94 -15.77
C THR A 21 25.07 1.66 -17.00
N PHE A 22 24.35 2.77 -16.84
CA PHE A 22 23.92 3.59 -17.97
C PHE A 22 25.11 4.05 -18.82
N ASP A 23 25.00 3.88 -20.13
CA ASP A 23 25.98 4.30 -21.13
C ASP A 23 25.27 5.05 -22.26
N SER A 24 25.52 6.35 -22.36
CA SER A 24 24.93 7.22 -23.39
C SER A 24 25.47 6.94 -24.80
N SER A 25 26.56 6.17 -24.92
CA SER A 25 27.14 5.77 -26.21
C SER A 25 26.64 4.42 -26.72
N ALA A 26 25.93 3.67 -25.87
CA ALA A 26 25.31 2.42 -26.26
C ALA A 26 24.17 2.70 -27.25
N LYS A 27 24.23 2.03 -28.40
CA LYS A 27 23.27 2.15 -29.52
C LYS A 27 22.14 1.14 -29.45
N GLU A 28 22.29 0.12 -28.62
CA GLU A 28 21.22 -0.82 -28.32
C GLU A 28 20.35 -0.19 -27.23
N PRO A 29 19.05 0.04 -27.48
CA PRO A 29 18.16 0.56 -26.46
C PRO A 29 18.17 -0.39 -25.27
N ALA A 30 18.29 0.15 -24.05
CA ALA A 30 18.16 -0.66 -22.86
C ALA A 30 16.76 -1.30 -22.85
N SER A 31 16.71 -2.63 -22.72
CA SER A 31 15.44 -3.30 -22.46
C SER A 31 14.87 -2.76 -21.16
N ASP A 32 13.65 -2.22 -21.18
CA ASP A 32 13.01 -1.78 -19.95
C ASP A 32 12.83 -3.01 -19.04
N VAL A 33 13.52 -3.02 -17.91
CA VAL A 33 13.45 -4.12 -16.93
C VAL A 33 12.06 -4.24 -16.29
N ALA A 34 11.21 -3.20 -16.40
CA ALA A 34 9.79 -3.28 -16.07
C ALA A 34 8.98 -4.05 -17.13
N GLU A 35 9.54 -4.27 -18.33
CA GLU A 35 8.88 -4.88 -19.50
C GLU A 35 9.31 -6.32 -19.78
N ILE A 36 10.34 -6.85 -19.11
CA ILE A 36 10.74 -8.25 -19.26
C ILE A 36 9.62 -9.16 -18.73
N GLU A 37 8.88 -9.78 -19.66
CA GLU A 37 7.87 -10.85 -19.51
C GLU A 37 7.39 -11.10 -18.08
N ASN A 38 6.62 -10.15 -17.54
CA ASN A 38 5.89 -10.38 -16.32
C ASN A 38 4.52 -10.94 -16.69
N ALA A 39 4.42 -12.26 -16.89
CA ALA A 39 3.17 -12.99 -17.19
C ALA A 39 2.00 -12.75 -16.18
N GLY A 40 2.23 -11.96 -15.13
CA GLY A 40 1.26 -11.54 -14.15
C GLY A 40 1.01 -10.03 -14.04
N ARG A 41 1.57 -9.16 -14.91
CA ARG A 41 1.32 -7.71 -14.90
C ARG A 41 0.93 -7.23 -16.31
N ARG A 42 -0.04 -6.31 -16.39
CA ARG A 42 -0.47 -5.68 -17.65
C ARG A 42 -0.56 -4.17 -17.45
N ARG A 43 -0.32 -3.42 -18.51
CA ARG A 43 -0.43 -1.96 -18.55
C ARG A 43 -1.35 -1.54 -19.68
N ALA A 44 -2.12 -0.49 -19.45
CA ALA A 44 -3.02 0.07 -20.45
C ALA A 44 -3.21 1.57 -20.22
N VAL A 45 -3.53 2.30 -21.29
CA VAL A 45 -4.12 3.63 -21.19
C VAL A 45 -5.63 3.46 -21.08
N LEU A 46 -6.22 4.07 -20.06
CA LEU A 46 -7.66 4.16 -19.87
C LEU A 46 -8.09 5.59 -20.16
N VAL A 47 -9.00 5.75 -21.11
CA VAL A 47 -9.66 7.01 -21.43
C VAL A 47 -11.09 6.94 -20.89
N HIS A 48 -11.52 7.95 -20.13
CA HIS A 48 -12.87 8.05 -19.58
C HIS A 48 -13.50 9.37 -20.00
N ARG A 49 -14.71 9.33 -20.57
CA ARG A 49 -15.43 10.47 -21.15
C ARG A 49 -16.93 10.21 -21.06
N ASP A 50 -17.72 11.20 -20.61
CA ASP A 50 -19.19 11.21 -20.72
C ASP A 50 -19.93 9.93 -20.26
N ASN A 51 -19.40 9.23 -19.25
CA ASN A 51 -19.86 7.94 -18.73
C ASN A 51 -19.53 6.70 -19.59
N GLU A 52 -18.54 6.82 -20.45
CA GLU A 52 -17.97 5.72 -21.20
C GLU A 52 -16.46 5.68 -21.00
N TYR A 53 -15.86 4.53 -21.29
CA TYR A 53 -14.43 4.38 -21.26
C TYR A 53 -13.91 3.50 -22.37
N GLN A 54 -12.70 3.81 -22.79
CA GLN A 54 -11.94 3.04 -23.75
C GLN A 54 -10.62 2.61 -23.10
N ILE A 55 -10.10 1.45 -23.49
CA ILE A 55 -8.85 0.93 -22.97
C ILE A 55 -7.95 0.48 -24.10
N ARG A 56 -6.76 1.05 -24.12
CA ARG A 56 -5.70 0.71 -25.05
C ARG A 56 -4.59 -0.02 -24.31
N PRO A 57 -4.38 -1.34 -24.52
CA PRO A 57 -3.25 -2.03 -23.93
C PRO A 57 -1.92 -1.42 -24.42
N LEU A 58 -0.95 -1.28 -23.54
CA LEU A 58 0.39 -0.82 -23.90
C LEU A 58 1.28 -2.06 -24.11
N ASN A 59 1.36 -2.53 -25.35
CA ASN A 59 2.22 -3.66 -25.75
C ASN A 59 3.63 -3.17 -26.15
N CYS A 60 4.63 -4.05 -26.04
CA CYS A 60 6.04 -3.72 -26.27
C CYS A 60 6.44 -3.67 -27.76
N ASP A 61 5.61 -4.20 -28.66
CA ASP A 61 5.98 -4.43 -30.07
C ASP A 61 5.44 -3.37 -31.04
N GLU A 62 4.66 -2.40 -30.56
CA GLU A 62 4.12 -1.34 -31.42
C GLU A 62 4.96 -0.07 -31.29
N PRO A 63 5.42 0.52 -32.41
CA PRO A 63 6.17 1.77 -32.39
C PRO A 63 5.33 2.84 -31.70
N GLU A 64 6.01 3.75 -30.97
CA GLU A 64 5.43 4.86 -30.22
C GLU A 64 4.40 5.65 -31.03
N GLN A 65 3.14 5.20 -31.02
CA GLN A 65 2.03 5.97 -31.52
C GLN A 65 1.71 7.01 -30.44
N GLN A 66 1.68 8.26 -30.87
CA GLN A 66 1.40 9.42 -30.02
C GLN A 66 0.17 9.13 -29.17
N VAL A 67 0.28 9.38 -27.85
CA VAL A 67 -0.79 9.19 -26.86
C VAL A 67 -2.01 10.11 -27.12
N GLU A 68 -1.99 10.87 -28.21
CA GLU A 68 -2.96 11.92 -28.56
C GLU A 68 -4.06 11.45 -29.53
N GLU A 69 -3.95 10.28 -30.16
CA GLU A 69 -4.99 9.79 -31.07
C GLU A 69 -5.90 8.80 -30.34
N GLU A 70 -7.18 9.17 -30.20
CA GLU A 70 -8.26 8.26 -29.88
C GLU A 70 -8.22 7.12 -30.91
N ASP A 71 -8.21 5.87 -30.44
CA ASP A 71 -8.24 4.74 -31.34
C ASP A 71 -9.68 4.59 -31.83
N ASP A 72 -10.00 5.19 -32.98
CA ASP A 72 -11.34 5.19 -33.59
C ASP A 72 -11.91 3.76 -33.81
N ALA A 73 -11.08 2.72 -33.66
CA ALA A 73 -11.45 1.32 -33.83
C ALA A 73 -11.77 0.57 -32.52
N ALA A 74 -11.52 1.13 -31.33
CA ALA A 74 -11.73 0.42 -30.06
C ALA A 74 -13.08 0.75 -29.40
N ASP A 75 -13.82 -0.29 -29.00
CA ASP A 75 -15.16 -0.16 -28.39
C ASP A 75 -15.14 0.70 -27.12
N TRP A 76 -16.08 1.64 -27.03
CA TRP A 76 -16.41 2.36 -25.81
C TRP A 76 -17.33 1.51 -24.94
N TYR A 77 -17.03 1.44 -23.65
CA TYR A 77 -17.79 0.69 -22.66
C TYR A 77 -18.46 1.64 -21.67
N PRO A 78 -19.70 1.37 -21.24
CA PRO A 78 -20.37 2.23 -20.27
C PRO A 78 -19.71 2.11 -18.89
N CYS A 79 -19.34 3.25 -18.31
CA CYS A 79 -18.99 3.37 -16.91
C CYS A 79 -19.06 4.82 -16.42
N THR A 80 -19.67 5.02 -15.26
CA THR A 80 -19.85 6.35 -14.64
C THR A 80 -18.57 6.95 -14.05
N SER A 81 -17.47 6.20 -13.98
CA SER A 81 -16.19 6.72 -13.48
C SER A 81 -14.98 5.99 -14.04
N ALA A 82 -13.86 6.70 -14.20
CA ALA A 82 -12.57 6.11 -14.58
C ALA A 82 -12.11 4.98 -13.63
N ARG A 83 -12.50 5.04 -12.35
CA ARG A 83 -12.21 3.98 -11.37
C ARG A 83 -13.10 2.75 -11.56
N GLY A 84 -14.40 2.96 -11.81
CA GLY A 84 -15.30 1.88 -12.19
C GLY A 84 -14.83 1.20 -13.47
N ALA A 85 -14.33 1.99 -14.43
CA ALA A 85 -13.74 1.49 -15.68
C ALA A 85 -12.48 0.64 -15.42
N ALA A 86 -11.58 1.11 -14.54
CA ALA A 86 -10.41 0.34 -14.13
C ALA A 86 -10.79 -0.98 -13.44
N ALA A 87 -11.76 -0.94 -12.52
CA ALA A 87 -12.25 -2.12 -11.80
C ALA A 87 -12.97 -3.11 -12.73
N ALA A 88 -13.82 -2.62 -13.63
CA ALA A 88 -14.49 -3.44 -14.65
C ALA A 88 -13.47 -4.14 -15.56
N THR A 89 -12.39 -3.45 -15.89
CA THR A 89 -11.31 -4.01 -16.71
C THR A 89 -10.49 -5.04 -15.98
N ALA A 90 -10.13 -4.76 -14.72
CA ALA A 90 -9.47 -5.72 -13.87
C ALA A 90 -10.30 -7.01 -13.76
N ARG A 91 -11.61 -6.89 -13.51
CA ARG A 91 -12.55 -8.03 -13.47
C ARG A 91 -12.60 -8.80 -14.79
N ARG A 92 -12.79 -8.12 -15.93
CA ARG A 92 -12.82 -8.75 -17.26
C ARG A 92 -11.55 -9.52 -17.59
N GLN A 93 -10.41 -9.13 -17.01
CA GLN A 93 -9.12 -9.76 -17.25
C GLN A 93 -8.70 -10.75 -16.14
N GLY A 94 -9.52 -10.97 -15.11
CA GLY A 94 -9.13 -11.80 -13.96
C GLY A 94 -7.94 -11.25 -13.17
N MET A 95 -7.82 -9.92 -13.10
CA MET A 95 -6.73 -9.19 -12.47
C MET A 95 -7.24 -8.23 -11.39
N VAL A 96 -6.32 -7.60 -10.66
CA VAL A 96 -6.60 -6.52 -9.72
C VAL A 96 -5.91 -5.24 -10.19
N VAL A 97 -6.54 -4.10 -9.92
CA VAL A 97 -5.94 -2.78 -10.18
C VAL A 97 -4.78 -2.57 -9.23
N SER A 98 -3.56 -2.49 -9.77
CA SER A 98 -2.36 -2.17 -9.00
C SER A 98 -2.13 -0.66 -8.88
N LEU A 99 -2.40 0.07 -9.96
CA LEU A 99 -2.24 1.53 -10.01
C LEU A 99 -3.19 2.10 -11.05
N LEU A 100 -3.82 3.23 -10.72
CA LEU A 100 -4.52 4.08 -11.68
C LEU A 100 -3.95 5.50 -11.54
N LEU A 101 -3.06 5.86 -12.46
CA LEU A 101 -2.33 7.12 -12.42
C LEU A 101 -2.90 8.08 -13.48
N PRO A 102 -3.47 9.23 -13.10
CA PRO A 102 -3.94 10.20 -14.09
C PRO A 102 -2.77 10.82 -14.86
N LEU A 103 -2.88 10.81 -16.18
CA LEU A 103 -1.93 11.41 -17.12
C LEU A 103 -2.42 12.79 -17.57
N LYS A 104 -3.71 12.89 -17.94
CA LYS A 104 -4.37 14.13 -18.37
C LYS A 104 -5.79 14.13 -17.81
N VAL A 105 -6.10 15.10 -16.96
CA VAL A 105 -7.45 15.29 -16.43
C VAL A 105 -7.88 16.71 -16.82
N PRO A 106 -8.96 16.86 -17.62
CA PRO A 106 -9.48 18.18 -17.95
C PRO A 106 -9.85 18.95 -16.67
N PRO A 107 -9.63 20.27 -16.63
CA PRO A 107 -10.08 21.10 -15.52
C PRO A 107 -11.61 21.11 -15.41
N ASP A 108 -12.12 21.36 -14.21
CA ASP A 108 -13.57 21.52 -13.97
C ASP A 108 -14.13 22.63 -14.88
N GLY A 109 -15.09 22.28 -15.75
CA GLY A 109 -15.67 23.20 -16.75
C GLY A 109 -15.03 23.14 -18.14
N ALA A 110 -14.21 22.12 -18.44
CA ALA A 110 -13.77 21.82 -19.80
C ALA A 110 -14.96 21.50 -20.74
N GLU A 111 -14.76 21.72 -22.04
CA GLU A 111 -15.77 21.45 -23.07
C GLU A 111 -16.31 20.01 -22.99
N GLU A 112 -17.60 19.83 -23.27
CA GLU A 112 -18.24 18.51 -23.39
C GLU A 112 -17.44 17.66 -24.38
N GLY A 113 -16.89 16.57 -23.88
CA GLY A 113 -16.09 15.63 -24.65
C GLY A 113 -14.59 15.58 -24.35
N ALA A 114 -14.07 16.40 -23.44
CA ALA A 114 -12.70 16.25 -22.99
C ALA A 114 -12.50 14.96 -22.17
N GLY A 115 -11.82 13.96 -22.73
CA GLY A 115 -11.54 12.69 -22.06
C GLY A 115 -10.43 12.76 -21.01
N SER A 116 -10.65 12.13 -19.85
CA SER A 116 -9.62 11.93 -18.83
C SER A 116 -8.78 10.69 -19.15
N HIS A 117 -7.46 10.86 -19.20
CA HIS A 117 -6.50 9.81 -19.52
C HIS A 117 -5.79 9.32 -18.27
N TYR A 118 -5.68 8.01 -18.13
CA TYR A 118 -5.03 7.35 -17.01
C TYR A 118 -4.10 6.23 -17.50
N LEU A 119 -2.96 6.08 -16.83
CA LEU A 119 -2.16 4.86 -16.88
C LEU A 119 -2.75 3.86 -15.88
N LEU A 120 -3.22 2.73 -16.40
CA LEU A 120 -3.75 1.61 -15.63
C LEU A 120 -2.71 0.49 -15.58
N LEU A 121 -2.28 0.12 -14.37
CA LEU A 121 -1.46 -1.07 -14.12
C LEU A 121 -2.33 -2.13 -13.45
N LEU A 122 -2.34 -3.33 -14.03
CA LEU A 122 -3.05 -4.51 -13.54
C LEU A 122 -2.05 -5.58 -13.11
N LYS A 123 -2.38 -6.33 -12.07
CA LYS A 123 -1.62 -7.52 -11.65
C LYS A 123 -2.54 -8.71 -11.38
N ARG A 124 -2.08 -9.95 -11.58
CA ARG A 124 -2.85 -11.16 -11.22
C ARG A 124 -3.10 -11.16 -9.70
N ALA A 125 -4.33 -11.51 -9.28
CA ALA A 125 -4.73 -11.51 -7.87
C ALA A 125 -3.82 -12.37 -6.99
N ARG A 126 -3.45 -13.57 -7.44
CA ARG A 126 -2.54 -14.48 -6.73
C ARG A 126 -1.15 -13.88 -6.48
N LYS A 127 -0.57 -13.23 -7.49
CA LYS A 127 0.74 -12.55 -7.39
C LYS A 127 0.68 -11.32 -6.48
N ALA A 128 -0.46 -10.62 -6.42
CA ALA A 128 -0.68 -9.52 -5.48
C ALA A 128 -0.68 -10.00 -4.01
N ALA A 129 -1.33 -11.13 -3.73
CA ALA A 129 -1.38 -11.75 -2.42
C ALA A 129 -0.03 -12.35 -1.98
N ASP A 130 0.81 -12.77 -2.94
CA ASP A 130 2.16 -13.27 -2.65
C ASP A 130 3.19 -12.15 -2.42
N GLU A 131 3.14 -11.06 -3.20
CA GLU A 131 4.11 -9.95 -3.12
C GLU A 131 3.82 -8.96 -1.98
N SER A 132 2.54 -8.61 -1.77
CA SER A 132 2.08 -7.70 -0.70
C SER A 132 0.70 -8.13 -0.18
N PRO A 133 0.60 -9.22 0.60
CA PRO A 133 -0.69 -9.73 1.12
C PRO A 133 -1.53 -8.69 1.88
N GLU A 134 -0.86 -7.80 2.61
CA GLU A 134 -1.44 -6.68 3.37
C GLU A 134 -2.10 -5.64 2.45
N GLU A 135 -1.56 -5.45 1.23
CA GLU A 135 -2.05 -4.51 0.22
C GLU A 135 -2.95 -5.18 -0.83
N ALA A 136 -3.11 -6.50 -0.78
CA ALA A 136 -3.93 -7.23 -1.73
C ALA A 136 -5.40 -6.85 -1.54
N VAL A 137 -6.08 -6.59 -2.64
CA VAL A 137 -7.50 -6.25 -2.64
C VAL A 137 -8.34 -7.51 -2.31
N SER A 138 -9.33 -7.39 -1.42
CA SER A 138 -10.27 -8.48 -1.09
C SER A 138 -11.67 -8.14 -1.58
N VAL A 139 -12.44 -9.15 -2.03
CA VAL A 139 -13.82 -8.97 -2.47
C VAL A 139 -14.72 -8.64 -1.28
N LYS A 140 -14.46 -9.29 -0.14
CA LYS A 140 -15.09 -8.98 1.14
C LYS A 140 -14.04 -8.67 2.21
N PRO A 141 -13.56 -7.40 2.30
CA PRO A 141 -12.56 -7.02 3.28
C PRO A 141 -13.01 -7.34 4.71
N PRO A 142 -12.16 -7.96 5.56
CA PRO A 142 -12.49 -8.18 6.96
C PRO A 142 -12.62 -6.86 7.70
N THR A 143 -13.41 -6.88 8.77
CA THR A 143 -13.48 -5.74 9.68
C THR A 143 -12.13 -5.55 10.37
N LEU A 144 -11.86 -4.32 10.80
CA LEU A 144 -10.65 -3.97 11.52
C LEU A 144 -10.52 -4.74 12.85
N GLN A 145 -11.65 -5.04 13.49
CA GLN A 145 -11.66 -5.82 14.72
C GLN A 145 -11.29 -7.27 14.48
N GLU A 146 -11.85 -7.91 13.45
CA GLU A 146 -11.55 -9.29 13.09
C GLU A 146 -10.08 -9.45 12.71
N HIS A 147 -9.57 -8.58 11.84
CA HIS A 147 -8.18 -8.63 11.39
C HIS A 147 -7.19 -8.48 12.56
N ASN A 148 -7.37 -7.47 13.42
CA ASN A 148 -6.52 -7.28 14.60
C ASN A 148 -6.60 -8.46 15.58
N GLY A 149 -7.78 -9.05 15.74
CA GLY A 149 -7.98 -10.26 16.56
C GLY A 149 -7.19 -11.45 16.01
N GLN A 150 -7.30 -11.69 14.70
CA GLN A 150 -6.57 -12.76 14.00
C GLN A 150 -5.05 -12.54 14.05
N ALA A 151 -4.57 -11.32 13.77
CA ALA A 151 -3.15 -10.98 13.84
C ALA A 151 -2.59 -11.21 15.26
N GLY A 152 -3.34 -10.84 16.29
CA GLY A 152 -3.00 -11.12 17.69
C GLY A 152 -2.84 -12.62 17.97
N GLU A 153 -3.82 -13.42 17.54
CA GLU A 153 -3.79 -14.88 17.74
C GLU A 153 -2.64 -15.54 16.97
N GLN A 154 -2.36 -15.11 15.73
CA GLN A 154 -1.22 -15.60 14.96
C GLN A 154 0.12 -15.24 15.62
N ALA A 155 0.27 -14.01 16.12
CA ALA A 155 1.46 -13.59 16.84
C ALA A 155 1.69 -14.42 18.11
N LYS A 156 0.61 -14.73 18.84
CA LYS A 156 0.64 -15.60 20.02
C LYS A 156 1.11 -17.01 19.65
N GLN A 157 0.54 -17.62 18.62
CA GLN A 157 0.90 -18.97 18.17
C GLN A 157 2.37 -19.05 17.72
N ILE A 158 2.84 -18.06 16.96
CA ILE A 158 4.25 -17.96 16.57
C ILE A 158 5.15 -17.87 17.81
N ALA A 159 4.83 -16.99 18.76
CA ALA A 159 5.63 -16.79 19.96
C ALA A 159 5.66 -18.02 20.87
N GLU A 160 4.54 -18.75 20.97
CA GLU A 160 4.45 -20.01 21.72
C GLU A 160 5.27 -21.13 21.06
N ALA A 161 5.17 -21.28 19.74
CA ALA A 161 5.94 -22.28 18.98
C ALA A 161 7.45 -22.05 19.08
N LEU A 162 7.87 -20.78 19.16
CA LEU A 162 9.28 -20.40 19.33
C LEU A 162 9.76 -20.43 20.79
N GLY A 163 8.87 -20.68 21.75
CA GLY A 163 9.22 -20.73 23.18
C GLY A 163 9.71 -19.40 23.74
N LEU A 164 9.17 -18.27 23.26
CA LEU A 164 9.57 -16.94 23.73
C LEU A 164 9.18 -16.70 25.20
N GLU A 165 9.96 -15.87 25.89
CA GLU A 165 9.64 -15.41 27.24
C GLU A 165 8.24 -14.80 27.29
N GLU A 166 7.52 -15.03 28.39
CA GLU A 166 6.12 -14.60 28.57
C GLU A 166 5.90 -13.11 28.27
N ASN A 167 6.79 -12.24 28.74
CA ASN A 167 6.71 -10.81 28.49
C ASN A 167 6.85 -10.46 27.00
N ILE A 168 7.75 -11.13 26.26
CA ILE A 168 7.97 -10.88 24.82
C ILE A 168 6.81 -11.43 24.00
N LYS A 169 6.29 -12.60 24.36
CA LYS A 169 5.09 -13.18 23.76
C LYS A 169 3.89 -12.25 23.92
N GLN A 170 3.62 -11.77 25.14
CA GLN A 170 2.55 -10.80 25.39
C GLN A 170 2.77 -9.50 24.61
N ALA A 171 4.03 -9.04 24.49
CA ALA A 171 4.36 -7.87 23.69
C ALA A 171 4.04 -8.05 22.21
N LEU A 172 4.39 -9.18 21.61
CA LEU A 172 4.09 -9.51 20.22
C LEU A 172 2.57 -9.59 19.97
N THR A 173 1.85 -10.30 20.85
CA THR A 173 0.39 -10.41 20.77
C THR A 173 -0.29 -9.05 20.85
N LEU A 174 0.08 -8.22 21.83
CA LEU A 174 -0.48 -6.88 21.98
C LEU A 174 -0.12 -5.99 20.80
N ALA A 175 1.12 -6.01 20.33
CA ALA A 175 1.53 -5.23 19.17
C ALA A 175 0.71 -5.61 17.93
N ALA A 176 0.56 -6.91 17.64
CA ALA A 176 -0.22 -7.38 16.51
C ALA A 176 -1.72 -7.05 16.62
N SER A 177 -2.32 -7.10 17.82
CA SER A 177 -3.71 -6.70 18.02
C SER A 177 -3.98 -5.19 17.92
N TRP A 178 -2.93 -4.38 17.92
CA TRP A 178 -3.03 -2.92 17.88
C TRP A 178 -2.42 -2.29 16.64
N HIS A 179 -1.63 -3.03 15.85
CA HIS A 179 -0.81 -2.49 14.77
C HIS A 179 -1.63 -1.66 13.76
N ASP A 180 -2.89 -2.04 13.57
CA ASP A 180 -3.77 -1.51 12.54
C ASP A 180 -4.86 -0.58 13.06
N LYS A 181 -4.93 -0.31 14.37
CA LYS A 181 -5.96 0.57 14.98
C LYS A 181 -6.09 1.93 14.30
N GLY A 182 -4.99 2.48 13.79
CA GLY A 182 -4.88 3.66 12.92
C GLY A 182 -5.78 3.66 11.69
N LYS A 183 -6.21 2.49 11.22
CA LYS A 183 -7.12 2.38 10.08
C LYS A 183 -8.52 2.88 10.40
N ASP A 184 -8.92 3.03 11.67
CA ASP A 184 -10.26 3.53 12.06
C ASP A 184 -10.48 5.03 11.77
N ARG A 185 -9.46 5.75 11.28
CA ARG A 185 -9.54 7.18 10.96
C ARG A 185 -10.40 7.39 9.75
N LYS A 186 -11.21 8.45 9.75
CA LYS A 186 -12.03 8.84 8.58
C LYS A 186 -11.17 9.10 7.36
N VAL A 187 -9.96 9.65 7.50
CA VAL A 187 -9.06 9.84 6.35
C VAL A 187 -8.63 8.51 5.72
N TRP A 188 -8.39 7.48 6.54
CA TRP A 188 -8.02 6.15 6.06
C TRP A 188 -9.23 5.43 5.45
N GLN A 189 -10.36 5.37 6.16
CA GLN A 189 -11.58 4.71 5.68
C GLN A 189 -12.12 5.36 4.39
N ARG A 190 -12.13 6.70 4.29
CA ARG A 190 -12.48 7.39 3.03
C ARG A 190 -11.52 7.08 1.90
N SER A 191 -10.23 6.88 2.20
CA SER A 191 -9.25 6.55 1.17
C SER A 191 -9.54 5.18 0.53
N ILE A 192 -10.15 4.25 1.26
CA ILE A 192 -10.55 2.94 0.74
C ILE A 192 -12.05 2.87 0.35
N TYR A 193 -12.73 4.02 0.27
CA TYR A 193 -14.16 4.15 -0.04
C TYR A 193 -15.10 3.47 0.95
N ASN A 194 -14.67 3.27 2.20
CA ASN A 194 -15.59 2.90 3.26
C ASN A 194 -16.22 4.17 3.85
N GLU A 195 -17.53 4.31 3.65
CA GLU A 195 -18.34 5.38 4.24
C GLU A 195 -19.00 4.97 5.57
N ASN A 196 -19.01 3.67 5.88
CA ASN A 196 -19.53 3.16 7.15
C ASN A 196 -18.44 3.14 8.23
N TYR A 197 -18.25 4.27 8.90
CA TYR A 197 -17.24 4.40 9.97
C TYR A 197 -17.57 3.62 11.25
N GLN A 198 -18.80 3.12 11.41
CA GLN A 198 -19.15 2.27 12.56
C GLN A 198 -18.61 0.85 12.40
N ASP A 199 -18.31 0.45 11.16
CA ASP A 199 -17.73 -0.84 10.81
C ASP A 199 -16.47 -0.62 9.97
N PRO A 200 -15.35 -0.18 10.61
CA PRO A 200 -14.12 0.10 9.89
C PRO A 200 -13.54 -1.17 9.30
N LEU A 201 -13.09 -1.11 8.05
CA LEU A 201 -12.45 -2.24 7.36
C LEU A 201 -10.94 -2.23 7.58
N ALA A 202 -10.31 -3.41 7.54
CA ALA A 202 -8.86 -3.57 7.72
C ALA A 202 -8.06 -3.36 6.42
N LYS A 203 -8.72 -3.47 5.25
CA LYS A 203 -8.06 -3.37 3.94
C LYS A 203 -9.02 -2.86 2.88
N SER A 204 -8.47 -2.42 1.74
CA SER A 204 -9.27 -1.92 0.62
C SER A 204 -10.01 -3.04 -0.13
N GLY A 205 -11.25 -2.74 -0.51
CA GLY A 205 -12.01 -3.59 -1.44
C GLY A 205 -11.60 -3.43 -2.91
N PRO A 206 -12.39 -3.97 -3.85
CA PRO A 206 -12.11 -4.01 -5.30
C PRO A 206 -11.70 -2.67 -5.95
N LEU A 207 -12.15 -1.56 -5.36
CA LEU A 207 -11.88 -0.20 -5.84
C LEU A 207 -10.46 0.30 -5.50
N GLY A 208 -9.70 -0.46 -4.71
CA GLY A 208 -8.36 -0.10 -4.25
C GLY A 208 -8.37 1.08 -3.28
N MET A 209 -7.28 1.84 -3.26
CA MET A 209 -7.10 2.98 -2.34
C MET A 209 -6.79 4.29 -3.08
N ASN A 210 -7.40 5.37 -2.61
CA ASN A 210 -7.20 6.74 -3.06
C ASN A 210 -6.09 7.43 -2.25
N TRP A 211 -4.84 7.26 -2.68
CA TRP A 211 -3.66 7.82 -2.03
C TRP A 211 -3.67 9.35 -1.88
N ARG A 212 -4.39 10.06 -2.75
CA ARG A 212 -4.54 11.53 -2.64
C ARG A 212 -5.39 11.93 -1.44
N VAL A 213 -6.44 11.17 -1.16
CA VAL A 213 -7.29 11.37 0.03
C VAL A 213 -6.53 11.00 1.30
N LEU A 214 -5.73 9.92 1.26
CA LEU A 214 -4.90 9.52 2.40
C LEU A 214 -3.91 10.63 2.79
N GLY A 215 -3.43 11.43 1.83
CA GLY A 215 -2.71 12.68 2.11
C GLY A 215 -1.39 12.49 2.86
N GLY A 216 -0.80 11.30 2.80
CA GLY A 216 0.42 10.94 3.54
C GLY A 216 0.18 10.42 4.96
N TYR A 217 -1.07 10.34 5.43
CA TYR A 217 -1.41 9.72 6.71
C TYR A 217 -0.88 8.28 6.79
N ARG A 218 -0.33 7.92 7.95
CA ARG A 218 0.24 6.61 8.24
C ARG A 218 -0.52 5.97 9.39
N HIS A 219 -1.17 4.83 9.11
CA HIS A 219 -2.01 4.17 10.09
C HIS A 219 -1.18 3.61 11.25
N GLU A 220 0.03 3.13 11.01
CA GLU A 220 0.97 2.75 12.08
C GLU A 220 1.26 3.89 13.07
N PHE A 221 1.24 5.14 12.61
CA PHE A 221 1.46 6.30 13.47
C PHE A 221 0.21 6.61 14.30
N GLY A 222 -0.97 6.50 13.70
CA GLY A 222 -2.24 6.57 14.44
C GLY A 222 -2.36 5.46 15.49
N SER A 223 -2.06 4.21 15.11
CA SER A 223 -2.04 3.05 15.99
C SER A 223 -1.10 3.26 17.17
N LEU A 224 0.10 3.79 16.92
CA LEU A 224 1.06 4.15 17.96
C LEU A 224 0.45 5.14 18.96
N LEU A 225 -0.19 6.21 18.48
CA LEU A 225 -0.77 7.25 19.34
C LEU A 225 -1.91 6.73 20.23
N ASP A 226 -2.73 5.81 19.72
CA ASP A 226 -3.78 5.16 20.49
C ASP A 226 -3.20 4.18 21.52
N ALA A 227 -2.25 3.33 21.09
CA ALA A 227 -1.58 2.36 21.94
C ALA A 227 -0.80 3.03 23.08
N GLU A 228 -0.22 4.21 22.85
CA GLU A 228 0.45 4.99 23.89
C GLU A 228 -0.49 5.40 25.03
N ALA A 229 -1.77 5.60 24.73
CA ALA A 229 -2.81 5.98 25.68
C ALA A 229 -3.51 4.78 26.36
N ASP A 230 -3.27 3.56 25.88
CA ASP A 230 -3.90 2.37 26.41
C ASP A 230 -3.37 1.99 27.81
N ARG A 231 -4.28 1.60 28.71
CA ARG A 231 -3.96 1.31 30.12
C ARG A 231 -3.21 0.00 30.32
N VAL A 232 -3.40 -0.98 29.43
CA VAL A 232 -2.72 -2.28 29.50
C VAL A 232 -1.30 -2.10 28.96
N ILE A 233 -1.17 -1.51 27.77
CA ILE A 233 0.13 -1.26 27.12
C ILE A 233 0.99 -0.32 27.97
N SER A 234 0.42 0.74 28.54
CA SER A 234 1.19 1.70 29.37
C SER A 234 1.81 1.09 30.63
N LYS A 235 1.25 -0.01 31.15
CA LYS A 235 1.76 -0.70 32.35
C LYS A 235 2.60 -1.94 32.02
N HIS A 236 2.66 -2.34 30.76
CA HIS A 236 3.35 -3.55 30.35
C HIS A 236 4.87 -3.37 30.48
N PRO A 237 5.63 -4.36 31.00
CA PRO A 237 7.09 -4.25 31.14
C PRO A 237 7.79 -4.03 29.79
N GLU A 238 7.25 -4.62 28.72
CA GLU A 238 7.71 -4.46 27.33
C GLU A 238 7.01 -3.33 26.58
N ARG A 239 6.50 -2.30 27.27
CA ARG A 239 5.79 -1.17 26.64
C ARG A 239 6.54 -0.60 25.43
N ASP A 240 7.83 -0.35 25.58
CA ASP A 240 8.64 0.21 24.48
C ASP A 240 8.71 -0.75 23.28
N LEU A 241 8.83 -2.05 23.51
CA LEU A 241 8.82 -3.03 22.42
C LEU A 241 7.46 -3.05 21.71
N ILE A 242 6.35 -3.06 22.46
CA ILE A 242 4.99 -3.05 21.90
C ILE A 242 4.80 -1.85 20.97
N LEU A 243 5.09 -0.66 21.47
CA LEU A 243 4.91 0.59 20.72
C LEU A 243 5.84 0.68 19.51
N HIS A 244 7.05 0.12 19.61
CA HIS A 244 7.99 0.07 18.49
C HIS A 244 7.51 -0.87 17.40
N LEU A 245 7.08 -2.09 17.74
CA LEU A 245 6.56 -3.05 16.78
C LEU A 245 5.36 -2.43 16.04
N ILE A 246 4.39 -1.85 16.76
CA ILE A 246 3.26 -1.13 16.16
C ILE A 246 3.72 -0.05 15.18
N ALA A 247 4.69 0.78 15.57
CA ALA A 247 5.15 1.89 14.72
C ALA A 247 5.96 1.43 13.49
N ALA A 248 6.67 0.29 13.59
CA ALA A 248 7.65 -0.14 12.62
C ALA A 248 7.15 -1.22 11.63
N HIS A 249 5.87 -1.61 11.70
CA HIS A 249 5.36 -2.75 10.93
C HIS A 249 5.45 -2.58 9.41
N HIS A 250 5.28 -1.35 8.89
CA HIS A 250 5.55 -1.00 7.48
C HIS A 250 7.01 -0.63 7.19
N GLY A 251 7.88 -0.85 8.15
CA GLY A 251 9.32 -0.62 8.05
C GLY A 251 9.78 0.81 8.32
N TRP A 252 8.88 1.70 8.70
CA TRP A 252 9.16 3.06 9.16
C TRP A 252 9.54 3.02 10.64
N ALA A 253 9.72 4.16 11.31
CA ALA A 253 10.12 4.19 12.73
C ALA A 253 11.51 3.58 13.02
N ARG A 254 12.35 3.41 11.99
CA ARG A 254 13.71 2.82 12.05
C ARG A 254 14.76 3.77 11.46
N PRO A 255 15.12 4.89 12.12
CA PRO A 255 14.70 5.28 13.46
C PRO A 255 13.49 6.23 13.50
N HIS A 256 12.99 6.73 12.38
CA HIS A 256 12.04 7.86 12.37
C HIS A 256 10.95 7.70 11.31
N PHE A 257 9.92 8.54 11.41
CA PHE A 257 9.00 8.83 10.32
C PHE A 257 9.53 10.02 9.53
N GLU A 258 9.68 9.91 8.21
CA GLU A 258 10.10 11.05 7.39
C GLU A 258 9.11 12.20 7.55
N HIS A 259 9.64 13.38 7.85
CA HIS A 259 8.87 14.61 7.87
C HIS A 259 9.17 15.38 6.58
N ASN A 260 8.33 15.19 5.56
CA ASN A 260 8.31 16.15 4.44
C ASN A 260 6.93 16.82 4.39
N VAL A 261 6.93 18.11 4.02
CA VAL A 261 5.75 19.01 4.05
C VAL A 261 4.57 18.48 3.21
N LYS A 262 4.80 17.50 2.33
CA LYS A 262 3.78 16.89 1.47
C LYS A 262 3.33 15.48 1.91
N ARG A 263 3.98 14.87 2.90
CA ARG A 263 3.73 13.50 3.40
C ARG A 263 3.91 13.47 4.92
N SER A 264 3.04 14.18 5.62
CA SER A 264 3.01 14.14 7.07
C SER A 264 2.40 12.81 7.50
N ALA A 265 3.20 11.94 8.12
CA ALA A 265 2.72 10.68 8.70
C ALA A 265 1.68 10.85 9.82
N TYR A 266 1.41 12.10 10.22
CA TYR A 266 0.71 12.47 11.43
C TYR A 266 -0.79 12.23 11.38
N ASP A 267 -1.34 11.93 12.56
CA ASP A 267 -2.77 11.87 12.80
C ASP A 267 -3.28 13.30 13.08
N HIS A 268 -3.82 13.94 12.06
CA HIS A 268 -4.46 15.25 12.16
C HIS A 268 -5.93 15.18 12.62
N GLU A 269 -6.50 13.98 12.73
CA GLU A 269 -7.90 13.77 13.10
C GLU A 269 -8.06 13.69 14.62
N LYS A 270 -7.20 12.92 15.29
CA LYS A 270 -7.26 12.67 16.74
C LYS A 270 -6.15 13.36 17.53
N SER A 271 -5.14 13.96 16.89
CA SER A 271 -3.97 14.51 17.58
C SER A 271 -3.55 15.91 17.11
N THR A 272 -3.05 16.70 18.05
CA THR A 272 -2.49 18.04 17.77
C THR A 272 -1.11 17.93 17.12
N THR A 273 -0.67 18.98 16.43
CA THR A 273 0.68 19.04 15.83
C THR A 273 1.78 18.79 16.85
N ASN A 274 1.67 19.38 18.05
CA ASN A 274 2.65 19.19 19.12
C ASN A 274 2.71 17.73 19.59
N ARG A 275 1.55 17.09 19.80
CA ARG A 275 1.49 15.67 20.16
C ARG A 275 2.12 14.77 19.11
N ASN A 276 1.80 15.01 17.83
CA ASN A 276 2.39 14.27 16.72
C ASN A 276 3.92 14.43 16.67
N GLN A 277 4.44 15.65 16.79
CA GLN A 277 5.89 15.89 16.83
C GLN A 277 6.56 15.21 18.03
N GLY A 278 5.93 15.29 19.21
CA GLY A 278 6.41 14.62 20.42
C GLY A 278 6.51 13.10 20.24
N ALA A 279 5.47 12.47 19.70
CA ALA A 279 5.47 11.03 19.42
C ALA A 279 6.53 10.65 18.37
N ALA A 280 6.69 11.43 17.29
CA ALA A 280 7.71 11.20 16.28
C ALA A 280 9.14 11.30 16.84
N HIS A 281 9.38 12.24 17.76
CA HIS A 281 10.65 12.31 18.49
C HIS A 281 10.87 11.13 19.42
N GLU A 282 9.82 10.70 20.12
CA GLU A 282 9.91 9.57 21.04
C GLU A 282 10.13 8.24 20.31
N VAL A 283 9.60 8.07 19.09
CA VAL A 283 9.91 6.93 18.22
C VAL A 283 11.43 6.76 18.00
N MET A 284 12.14 7.85 17.71
CA MET A 284 13.60 7.82 17.55
C MET A 284 14.33 7.39 18.82
N ARG A 285 13.90 7.94 19.96
CA ARG A 285 14.49 7.64 21.27
C ARG A 285 14.24 6.18 21.66
N ARG A 286 13.02 5.69 21.42
CA ARG A 286 12.59 4.30 21.65
C ARG A 286 13.38 3.32 20.80
N PHE A 287 13.56 3.61 19.51
CA PHE A 287 14.40 2.78 18.64
C PHE A 287 15.83 2.69 19.18
N GLY A 288 16.41 3.82 19.63
CA GLY A 288 17.74 3.83 20.26
C GLY A 288 17.83 2.94 21.51
N ARG A 289 16.85 3.02 22.42
CA ARG A 289 16.80 2.19 23.63
C ARG A 289 16.66 0.70 23.31
N LEU A 290 15.78 0.35 22.37
CA LEU A 290 15.56 -1.05 21.97
C LEU A 290 16.77 -1.63 21.23
N GLN A 291 17.45 -0.83 20.41
CA GLN A 291 18.69 -1.26 19.76
C GLN A 291 19.81 -1.54 20.77
N GLN A 292 19.90 -0.78 21.85
CA GLN A 292 20.86 -1.05 22.92
C GLN A 292 20.52 -2.33 23.70
N ARG A 293 19.23 -2.61 23.89
CA ARG A 293 18.77 -3.78 24.65
C ARG A 293 18.81 -5.09 23.85
N PHE A 294 18.26 -5.10 22.64
CA PHE A 294 18.09 -6.31 21.84
C PHE A 294 19.21 -6.48 20.80
N GLY A 295 19.92 -5.41 20.46
CA GLY A 295 20.84 -5.40 19.32
C GLY A 295 20.11 -5.39 17.98
N ARG A 296 20.88 -5.10 16.92
CA ARG A 296 20.35 -4.90 15.56
C ARG A 296 19.58 -6.10 15.02
N TRP A 297 20.10 -7.29 15.25
CA TRP A 297 19.56 -8.52 14.68
C TRP A 297 18.34 -9.01 15.44
N SER A 298 18.37 -9.01 16.78
CA SER A 298 17.25 -9.51 17.57
C SER A 298 16.03 -8.59 17.47
N LEU A 299 16.23 -7.26 17.40
CA LEU A 299 15.12 -6.33 17.19
C LEU A 299 14.49 -6.52 15.80
N ALA A 300 15.32 -6.61 14.75
CA ALA A 300 14.83 -6.89 13.39
C ALA A 300 14.12 -8.24 13.28
N TRP A 301 14.56 -9.24 14.04
CA TRP A 301 13.89 -10.54 14.12
C TRP A 301 12.50 -10.42 14.75
N LEU A 302 12.37 -9.71 15.89
CA LEU A 302 11.07 -9.46 16.52
C LEU A 302 10.11 -8.66 15.61
N GLU A 303 10.63 -7.65 14.90
CA GLU A 303 9.87 -6.93 13.87
C GLU A 303 9.35 -7.89 12.78
N SER A 304 10.19 -8.83 12.36
CA SER A 304 9.84 -9.82 11.34
C SER A 304 8.76 -10.80 11.83
N LEU A 305 8.80 -11.23 13.10
CA LEU A 305 7.76 -12.10 13.66
C LEU A 305 6.38 -11.43 13.66
N MET A 306 6.32 -10.15 14.02
CA MET A 306 5.07 -9.41 13.99
C MET A 306 4.57 -9.25 12.54
N ARG A 307 5.45 -8.96 11.59
CA ARG A 307 5.09 -8.90 10.17
C ARG A 307 4.60 -10.25 9.64
N CYS A 308 5.19 -11.37 10.07
CA CYS A 308 4.69 -12.70 9.74
C CYS A 308 3.25 -12.91 10.25
N ALA A 309 2.95 -12.48 11.48
CA ALA A 309 1.61 -12.61 12.04
C ALA A 309 0.57 -11.82 11.24
N ASP A 310 0.88 -10.59 10.85
CA ASP A 310 0.02 -9.77 9.98
C ASP A 310 -0.19 -10.43 8.61
N ILE A 311 0.88 -10.86 7.94
CA ILE A 311 0.80 -11.55 6.65
C ILE A 311 -0.10 -12.80 6.72
N ILE A 312 0.02 -13.62 7.77
CA ILE A 312 -0.80 -14.82 7.93
C ILE A 312 -2.28 -14.45 8.14
N ALA A 313 -2.56 -13.47 9.01
CA ALA A 313 -3.93 -12.99 9.22
C ALA A 313 -4.54 -12.39 7.94
N SER A 314 -3.74 -11.63 7.19
CA SER A 314 -4.12 -11.04 5.90
C SER A 314 -4.43 -12.09 4.83
N ARG A 315 -3.75 -13.25 4.84
CA ARG A 315 -4.00 -14.38 3.93
C ARG A 315 -5.23 -15.20 4.31
N GLN A 316 -5.42 -15.49 5.60
CA GLN A 316 -6.59 -16.25 6.07
C GLN A 316 -7.90 -15.57 5.69
N ALA A 317 -7.93 -14.23 5.73
CA ALA A 317 -9.08 -13.46 5.27
C ALA A 317 -9.42 -13.64 3.78
N VAL A 318 -8.44 -14.00 2.94
CA VAL A 318 -8.62 -14.25 1.51
C VAL A 318 -9.04 -15.70 1.26
N GLU A 319 -8.50 -16.67 2.01
CA GLU A 319 -8.79 -18.10 1.84
C GLU A 319 -10.18 -18.52 2.36
N THR A 320 -10.78 -17.75 3.28
CA THR A 320 -12.15 -18.01 3.77
C THR A 320 -13.26 -17.56 2.82
N GLU A 321 -12.93 -17.01 1.65
CA GLU A 321 -13.92 -16.76 0.59
C GLU A 321 -14.32 -18.11 -0.04
N PRO A 322 -15.59 -18.57 0.06
CA PRO A 322 -16.01 -19.75 -0.68
C PRO A 322 -15.86 -19.44 -2.18
N GLU A 323 -15.33 -20.40 -2.94
CA GLU A 323 -15.47 -20.38 -4.40
C GLU A 323 -16.97 -20.28 -4.68
N GLU A 324 -17.45 -19.13 -5.17
CA GLU A 324 -18.79 -19.05 -5.73
C GLU A 324 -18.80 -19.98 -6.94
N ASP A 325 -19.40 -21.15 -6.75
CA ASP A 325 -19.79 -22.10 -7.78
C ASP A 325 -20.38 -21.32 -8.96
N GLU A 326 -19.66 -21.29 -10.09
CA GLU A 326 -20.18 -20.81 -11.36
C GLU A 326 -21.48 -21.59 -11.66
N ARG A 327 -22.62 -20.90 -11.62
CA ARG A 327 -23.90 -21.38 -12.16
C ARG A 327 -24.49 -20.40 -13.14
#